data_AF-A0A2S8BL11-F1
#
_entry.id   AF-A0A2S8BL11-F1
#
_cell.length_a   1.000
_cell.length_b   1.000
_cell.length_c   1.000
_cell.angle_alpha   90.00
_cell.angle_beta   90.00
_cell.angle_gamma   90.00
#
_symmetry.space_group_name_H-M   'P 1'
#
loop_
_entity.id
_entity.type
_entity.pdbx_description
1 polymer ?
#
loop_
_entity_poly.entity_id
_entity_poly.type
_entity_poly.pdbx_seq_one_letter_code
_entity_poly.pdbx_strand_id
1 'polypeptide(L)'
;MDTGDTRVAVYLDFDNIVISRYDQVNGRNSFQRDKAKGLAKQAEKLARATVDVGAIIDFASSFGTLVLTRAYADWSAEVNTGYREQLVGRAVDLVQLFPAAAYGKNGADIRLAVDASRTCSGCRI
;
A
#
# COMPACT_ATOMS: atom_id res chain seq x y z
N MET A 1 -20.62 -8.16 -29.49
CA MET A 1 -20.26 -8.60 -28.12
C MET A 1 -19.67 -7.40 -27.45
N ASP A 2 -20.39 -6.81 -26.50
CA ASP A 2 -19.83 -5.80 -25.62
C ASP A 2 -18.87 -6.56 -24.69
N THR A 3 -17.58 -6.56 -25.00
CA THR A 3 -16.56 -6.97 -24.04
C THR A 3 -16.58 -5.91 -22.97
N GLY A 4 -17.50 -6.05 -22.01
CA GLY A 4 -17.61 -5.10 -20.91
C GLY A 4 -16.23 -4.85 -20.35
N ASP A 5 -15.77 -3.60 -20.44
CA ASP A 5 -14.43 -3.20 -20.02
C ASP A 5 -14.10 -3.90 -18.71
N THR A 6 -13.03 -4.70 -18.70
CA THR A 6 -12.64 -5.40 -17.48
C THR A 6 -12.27 -4.33 -16.46
N ARG A 7 -13.06 -4.22 -15.41
CA ARG A 7 -12.86 -3.23 -14.34
C ARG A 7 -12.01 -3.85 -13.25
N VAL A 8 -11.01 -3.10 -12.80
CA VAL A 8 -10.04 -3.56 -11.79
C VAL A 8 -10.09 -2.60 -10.62
N ALA A 9 -10.22 -3.15 -9.41
CA ALA A 9 -10.11 -2.40 -8.17
C ALA A 9 -8.85 -2.85 -7.44
N VAL A 10 -8.01 -1.89 -7.05
CA VAL A 10 -6.74 -2.13 -6.39
C VAL A 10 -6.81 -1.59 -4.97
N TYR A 11 -6.42 -2.42 -4.03
CA TYR A 11 -6.32 -2.03 -2.63
C TYR A 11 -4.94 -2.43 -2.12
N LEU A 12 -4.24 -1.47 -1.55
CA LEU A 12 -2.85 -1.61 -1.14
C LEU A 12 -2.77 -1.49 0.39
N ASP A 13 -2.26 -2.52 1.05
CA ASP A 13 -1.73 -2.37 2.40
C ASP A 13 -0.30 -1.80 2.29
N PHE A 14 -0.22 -0.48 2.38
CA PHE A 14 0.99 0.25 2.05
C PHE A 14 2.10 0.01 3.08
N ASP A 15 1.74 -0.08 4.36
CA ASP A 15 2.69 -0.37 5.42
C ASP A 15 3.33 -1.74 5.20
N ASN A 16 2.55 -2.77 4.86
CA ASN A 16 3.08 -4.11 4.57
C ASN A 16 4.02 -4.12 3.34
N ILE A 17 3.69 -3.36 2.28
CA ILE A 17 4.54 -3.24 1.09
C ILE A 17 5.89 -2.59 1.45
N VAL A 18 5.87 -1.46 2.16
CA VAL A 18 7.07 -0.73 2.57
C VAL A 18 7.94 -1.58 3.51
N ILE A 19 7.33 -2.22 4.52
CA ILE A 19 8.05 -3.07 5.47
C ILE A 19 8.70 -4.26 4.75
N SER A 20 7.96 -4.94 3.88
CA SER A 20 8.46 -6.11 3.16
C SER A 20 9.60 -5.74 2.22
N ARG A 21 9.49 -4.61 1.50
CA ARG A 21 10.55 -4.13 0.62
C ARG A 21 11.79 -3.72 1.41
N TYR A 22 11.61 -3.04 2.55
CA TYR A 22 12.71 -2.65 3.42
C TYR A 22 13.46 -3.87 3.94
N ASP A 23 12.76 -4.90 4.41
CA ASP A 23 13.37 -6.14 4.89
C ASP A 23 14.01 -6.96 3.76
N GLN A 24 13.46 -6.95 2.55
CA GLN A 24 14.07 -7.62 1.40
C GLN A 24 15.44 -7.02 1.04
N VAL A 25 15.56 -5.69 1.12
CA VAL A 25 16.76 -4.94 0.72
C VAL A 25 17.80 -4.86 1.85
N ASN A 26 17.35 -4.76 3.11
CA ASN A 26 18.21 -4.49 4.27
C ASN A 26 18.39 -5.71 5.20
N GLY A 27 17.69 -6.82 4.93
CA GLY A 27 17.72 -8.06 5.69
C GLY A 27 16.47 -8.28 6.54
N ARG A 28 16.20 -9.55 6.86
CA ARG A 28 15.00 -9.97 7.60
C ARG A 28 14.89 -9.26 8.95
N ASN A 29 13.70 -8.74 9.28
CA ASN A 29 13.39 -7.97 10.49
C ASN A 29 14.22 -6.68 10.67
N SER A 30 14.84 -6.17 9.61
CA SER A 30 15.62 -4.93 9.66
C SER A 30 14.75 -3.72 9.98
N PHE A 31 13.53 -3.64 9.44
CA PHE A 31 12.63 -2.51 9.64
C PHE A 31 12.28 -2.30 11.10
N GLN A 32 11.87 -3.36 11.81
CA GLN A 32 11.49 -3.26 13.23
C GLN A 32 12.68 -2.88 14.12
N ARG A 33 13.87 -3.43 13.82
CA ARG A 33 15.11 -3.09 14.53
C ARG A 33 15.51 -1.64 14.33
N ASP A 34 15.39 -1.14 13.10
CA ASP A 34 15.75 0.21 12.73
C ASP A 34 14.70 1.23 13.21
N LYS A 35 13.41 0.85 13.23
CA LYS A 35 12.32 1.61 13.85
C LYS A 35 12.55 1.85 15.33
N ALA A 36 12.97 0.84 16.09
CA ALA A 36 13.31 0.99 17.50
C ALA A 36 14.50 1.95 17.74
N LYS A 37 15.37 2.14 16.75
CA LYS A 37 16.53 3.04 16.80
C LYS A 37 16.26 4.44 16.25
N GLY A 38 15.09 4.64 15.67
CA GLY A 38 14.67 5.85 14.95
C GLY A 38 14.90 5.73 13.43
N LEU A 39 13.81 5.58 12.67
CA LEU A 39 13.84 5.45 11.20
C LEU A 39 14.41 6.68 10.49
N ALA A 40 14.23 7.89 11.04
CA ALA A 40 14.81 9.12 10.49
C ALA A 40 16.34 9.06 10.36
N LYS A 41 17.02 8.26 11.21
CA LYS A 41 18.47 8.05 11.14
C LYS A 41 18.91 7.07 10.04
N GLN A 42 17.95 6.44 9.34
CA GLN A 42 18.18 5.39 8.36
C GLN A 42 17.74 5.84 6.95
N ALA A 43 17.87 7.13 6.65
CA ALA A 43 17.44 7.74 5.39
C ALA A 43 18.00 7.03 4.14
N GLU A 44 19.27 6.61 4.15
CA GLU A 44 19.87 5.88 3.02
C GLU A 44 19.25 4.50 2.81
N LYS A 45 18.96 3.77 3.90
CA LYS A 45 18.30 2.46 3.81
C LYS A 45 16.86 2.59 3.35
N LEU A 46 16.17 3.65 3.78
CA LEU A 46 14.82 4.00 3.34
C LEU A 46 14.81 4.32 1.84
N ALA A 47 15.73 5.16 1.36
CA ALA A 47 15.86 5.52 -0.04
C ALA A 47 16.17 4.30 -0.93
N ARG A 48 17.04 3.40 -0.47
CA ARG A 48 17.35 2.15 -1.20
C ARG A 48 16.18 1.18 -1.25
N ALA A 49 15.31 1.23 -0.22
CA ALA A 49 14.11 0.41 -0.14
C ALA A 49 12.87 1.12 -0.70
N THR A 50 13.02 2.25 -1.39
CA THR A 50 11.88 2.97 -1.95
C THR A 50 11.10 2.09 -2.92
N VAL A 51 9.79 2.07 -2.75
CA VAL A 51 8.85 1.31 -3.59
C VAL A 51 8.39 2.21 -4.72
N ASP A 52 8.50 1.74 -5.96
CA ASP A 52 7.87 2.41 -7.09
C ASP A 52 6.39 2.01 -7.15
N VAL A 53 5.54 2.88 -6.62
CA VAL A 53 4.09 2.66 -6.63
C VAL A 53 3.51 2.85 -8.03
N GLY A 54 4.19 3.63 -8.88
CA GLY A 54 3.81 3.80 -10.28
C GLY A 54 3.83 2.48 -11.02
N ALA A 55 4.93 1.73 -10.89
CA ALA A 55 5.06 0.42 -11.49
C ALA A 55 3.95 -0.57 -11.05
N ILE A 56 3.50 -0.48 -9.79
CA ILE A 56 2.40 -1.32 -9.27
C ILE A 56 1.07 -0.96 -9.94
N ILE A 57 0.77 0.34 -10.07
CA ILE A 57 -0.45 0.84 -10.70
C ILE A 57 -0.45 0.55 -12.20
N ASP A 58 0.67 0.79 -12.88
CA ASP A 58 0.84 0.52 -14.30
C ASP A 58 0.66 -0.98 -14.59
N PHE A 59 1.26 -1.85 -13.76
CA PHE A 59 1.02 -3.29 -13.84
C PHE A 59 -0.46 -3.64 -13.61
N ALA A 60 -1.11 -3.05 -12.60
CA ALA A 60 -2.53 -3.30 -12.34
C ALA A 60 -3.44 -2.86 -13.50
N SER A 61 -3.11 -1.76 -14.19
CA SER A 61 -3.85 -1.28 -15.37
C SER A 61 -3.76 -2.23 -16.56
N SER A 62 -2.73 -3.09 -16.61
CA SER A 62 -2.63 -4.12 -17.67
C SER A 62 -3.74 -5.18 -17.58
N PHE A 63 -4.40 -5.31 -16.42
CA PHE A 63 -5.52 -6.23 -16.22
C PHE A 63 -6.88 -5.62 -16.60
N GLY A 64 -6.95 -4.31 -16.85
CA GLY A 64 -8.18 -3.62 -17.22
C GLY A 64 -8.26 -2.19 -16.69
N THR A 65 -9.41 -1.55 -16.90
CA THR A 65 -9.67 -0.18 -16.47
C THR A 65 -9.71 -0.11 -14.95
N LEU A 66 -8.75 0.61 -14.36
CA LEU A 66 -8.71 0.87 -12.92
C LEU A 66 -9.90 1.75 -12.53
N VAL A 67 -10.82 1.21 -11.74
CA VAL A 67 -12.01 1.94 -11.27
C VAL A 67 -11.90 2.45 -9.86
N LEU A 68 -10.99 1.88 -9.08
CA LEU A 68 -10.73 2.27 -7.70
C LEU A 68 -9.31 1.86 -7.34
N THR A 69 -8.52 2.79 -6.80
CA THR A 69 -7.22 2.47 -6.21
C THR A 69 -7.16 3.09 -4.83
N ARG A 70 -7.03 2.27 -3.79
CA ARG A 70 -6.93 2.72 -2.39
C ARG A 70 -5.64 2.24 -1.76
N ALA A 71 -4.96 3.12 -1.03
CA ALA A 71 -3.81 2.76 -0.23
C ALA A 71 -4.10 3.02 1.26
N TYR A 72 -4.00 1.96 2.06
CA TYR A 72 -4.22 1.97 3.49
C TYR A 72 -2.87 2.03 4.19
N ALA A 73 -2.66 3.08 4.99
CA ALA A 73 -1.43 3.27 5.75
C ALA A 73 -1.65 4.21 6.93
N ASP A 74 -0.72 4.22 7.86
CA ASP A 74 -0.55 5.40 8.71
C ASP A 74 0.15 6.53 7.93
N TRP A 75 -0.61 7.43 7.30
CA TRP A 75 -0.09 8.57 6.54
C TRP A 75 0.45 9.70 7.42
N SER A 76 0.30 9.59 8.74
CA SER A 76 0.95 10.49 9.70
C SER A 76 2.41 10.10 9.97
N ALA A 77 2.80 8.86 9.62
CA ALA A 77 4.16 8.38 9.79
C ALA A 77 5.12 9.04 8.78
N GLU A 78 6.24 9.58 9.28
CA GLU A 78 7.24 10.29 8.46
C GLU A 78 7.76 9.44 7.27
N VAL A 79 7.82 8.12 7.43
CA VAL A 79 8.24 7.18 6.37
C VAL A 79 7.27 7.16 5.18
N ASN A 80 5.98 7.40 5.42
CA ASN A 80 4.93 7.34 4.41
C ASN A 80 4.66 8.71 3.77
N THR A 81 5.01 9.81 4.44
CA THR A 81 4.84 11.18 3.92
C THR A 81 5.50 11.39 2.56
N GLY A 82 6.67 10.79 2.33
CA GLY A 82 7.41 10.89 1.07
C GLY A 82 6.71 10.25 -0.14
N TYR A 83 5.76 9.35 0.08
CA TYR A 83 5.01 8.68 -1.01
C TYR A 83 3.72 9.40 -1.38
N ARG A 84 3.27 10.34 -0.54
CA ARG A 84 1.98 11.01 -0.70
C ARG A 84 1.85 11.72 -2.04
N GLU A 85 2.89 12.41 -2.48
CA GLU A 85 2.90 13.12 -3.76
C GLU A 85 2.76 12.17 -4.95
N GLN A 86 3.46 11.02 -4.89
CA GLN A 86 3.43 10.01 -5.94
C GLN A 86 2.06 9.33 -6.08
N LEU A 87 1.37 9.14 -4.95
CA LEU A 87 0.06 8.49 -4.88
C LEU A 87 -1.08 9.42 -5.33
N VAL A 88 -1.05 10.68 -4.88
CA VAL A 88 -2.05 11.69 -5.29
C VAL A 88 -1.96 11.96 -6.79
N GLY A 89 -0.74 12.03 -7.35
CA GLY A 89 -0.53 12.21 -8.78
C GLY A 89 -1.09 11.11 -9.67
N ARG A 90 -1.45 9.95 -9.11
CA ARG A 90 -1.99 8.78 -9.82
C ARG A 90 -3.41 8.41 -9.42
N ALA A 91 -4.15 9.36 -8.82
CA ALA A 91 -5.53 9.16 -8.36
C ALA A 91 -5.71 7.98 -7.39
N VAL A 92 -4.72 7.75 -6.51
CA VAL A 92 -4.84 6.80 -5.41
C VAL A 92 -5.50 7.47 -4.21
N ASP A 93 -6.61 6.90 -3.76
CA ASP A 93 -7.29 7.30 -2.54
C ASP A 93 -6.46 6.88 -1.32
N LEU A 94 -5.99 7.87 -0.55
CA LEU A 94 -5.23 7.63 0.69
C LEU A 94 -6.18 7.41 1.85
N VAL A 95 -6.21 6.19 2.37
CA VAL A 95 -7.01 5.82 3.54
C VAL A 95 -6.12 5.78 4.77
N GLN A 96 -6.36 6.69 5.72
CA GLN A 96 -5.65 6.70 7.00
C GLN A 96 -6.08 5.51 7.87
N LEU A 97 -5.11 4.70 8.27
CA LEU A 97 -5.28 3.73 9.34
C LEU A 97 -4.87 4.39 10.66
N PHE A 98 -5.77 4.41 11.64
CA PHE A 98 -5.41 4.78 13.00
C PHE A 98 -4.89 3.54 13.73
N PRO A 99 -3.76 3.61 14.44
CA PRO A 99 -3.25 2.46 15.18
C PRO A 99 -4.29 2.04 16.24
N ALA A 100 -4.99 0.94 15.97
CA ALA A 100 -5.80 0.27 16.98
C ALA A 100 -4.85 -0.25 18.05
N ALA A 101 -5.07 0.14 19.30
CA ALA A 101 -4.27 -0.25 20.45
C ALA A 101 -3.92 -1.75 20.40
N ALA A 102 -2.63 -2.06 20.24
CA ALA A 102 -1.99 -3.35 20.48
C ALA A 102 -2.54 -4.63 19.79
N TYR A 103 -3.60 -4.58 18.98
CA TYR A 103 -4.21 -5.78 18.40
C TYR A 103 -4.33 -5.75 16.88
N GLY A 104 -3.48 -6.54 16.25
CA GLY A 104 -3.80 -7.18 14.97
C GLY A 104 -3.11 -6.58 13.76
N LYS A 105 -1.99 -7.20 13.39
CA LYS A 105 -1.46 -7.20 12.00
C LYS A 105 -2.53 -7.51 10.93
N ASN A 106 -3.70 -8.01 11.34
CA ASN A 106 -4.83 -8.39 10.49
C ASN A 106 -5.87 -7.26 10.30
N GLY A 107 -5.71 -6.09 10.93
CA GLY A 107 -6.73 -5.03 10.87
C GLY A 107 -6.92 -4.46 9.46
N ALA A 108 -5.82 -4.25 8.74
CA ALA A 108 -5.82 -3.83 7.34
C ALA A 108 -6.35 -4.97 6.43
N ASP A 109 -5.86 -6.20 6.60
CA ASP A 109 -6.29 -7.37 5.81
C ASP A 109 -7.80 -7.66 5.96
N ILE A 110 -8.37 -7.53 7.16
CA ILE A 110 -9.80 -7.72 7.41
C ILE A 110 -10.61 -6.60 6.75
N ARG A 111 -10.17 -5.34 6.88
CA ARG A 111 -10.86 -4.20 6.26
C ARG A 111 -10.83 -4.31 4.73
N LEU A 112 -9.68 -4.74 4.19
CA LEU A 112 -9.47 -5.02 2.79
C LEU A 112 -10.43 -6.09 2.26
N ALA A 113 -10.50 -7.25 2.92
CA ALA A 113 -11.40 -8.33 2.52
C ALA A 113 -12.89 -7.92 2.58
N VAL A 114 -13.25 -7.09 3.57
CA VAL A 114 -14.63 -6.59 3.71
C VAL A 114 -14.97 -5.54 2.64
N ASP A 115 -14.07 -4.62 2.33
CA ASP A 115 -14.29 -3.64 1.26
C ASP A 115 -14.35 -4.32 -0.12
N ALA A 116 -13.46 -5.29 -0.39
CA ALA A 116 -13.46 -6.06 -1.63
C ALA A 116 -14.76 -6.86 -1.83
N SER A 117 -15.28 -7.49 -0.76
CA SER A 117 -16.56 -8.23 -0.84
C SER A 117 -17.77 -7.34 -1.05
N ARG A 118 -17.75 -6.09 -0.56
CA ARG A 118 -18.82 -5.11 -0.77
C ARG A 118 -18.78 -4.45 -2.15
N THR A 119 -17.60 -4.33 -2.75
CA THR A 119 -17.44 -3.76 -4.10
C THR A 119 -17.76 -4.77 -5.21
N CYS A 120 -17.71 -6.08 -4.93
CA CYS A 120 -18.04 -7.11 -5.91
C CYS A 120 -19.54 -7.44 -5.99
N SER A 121 -20.26 -6.70 -6.83
CA SER A 121 -21.43 -7.24 -7.55
C SER A 121 -21.09 -7.60 -9.02
N GLY A 122 -19.82 -7.49 -9.42
CA GLY A 122 -19.40 -7.79 -10.80
C GLY A 122 -17.91 -7.60 -11.16
N CYS A 123 -17.00 -7.51 -10.18
CA CYS A 123 -15.55 -7.39 -10.44
C CYS A 123 -14.82 -8.72 -10.24
N ARG A 124 -13.74 -8.95 -10.99
CA ARG A 124 -12.80 -10.05 -10.75
C ARG A 124 -11.71 -9.52 -9.82
N ILE A 125 -11.47 -10.24 -8.72
CA ILE A 125 -10.42 -9.94 -7.72
C ILE A 125 -9.09 -10.51 -8.21
#